data_AF-A0A241XH35-F1
#
_entry.id   AF-A0A241XH35-F1
#
_cell.length_a   1.000
_cell.length_b   1.000
_cell.length_c   1.000
_cell.angle_alpha   90.00
_cell.angle_beta   90.00
_cell.angle_gamma   90.00
#
_symmetry.space_group_name_H-M   'P 1'
#
loop_
_entity.id
_entity.type
_entity.pdbx_description
1 polymer ?
#
loop_
_entity_poly.entity_id
_entity_poly.type
_entity_poly.pdbx_seq_one_letter_code
_entity_poly.pdbx_strand_id
1 'polypeptide(L)'
;PDASLLQQVYVAPRSDLEQQVAGIWAEVLQLQQVGLDDNFFELGGHSLLATQVIGRLRERLHLEVPIKSMFTAETLGEFCHGVETLKAESAPVEDALAKSLEALKRLSADELEKLIS
;
A
#
# COMPACT_ATOMS: atom_id res chain seq x y z
N PRO A 1 -11.26 -15.63 39.02
CA PRO A 1 -10.99 -14.27 38.53
C PRO A 1 -9.50 -13.99 38.55
N ASP A 2 -8.88 -13.85 37.39
CA ASP A 2 -7.62 -13.12 37.25
C ASP A 2 -7.64 -12.48 35.86
N ALA A 3 -7.59 -11.16 35.87
CA ALA A 3 -7.86 -10.29 34.75
C ALA A 3 -6.55 -10.07 34.00
N SER A 4 -6.41 -10.64 32.80
CA SER A 4 -5.46 -10.18 31.79
C SER A 4 -5.89 -10.67 30.40
N LEU A 5 -7.18 -10.56 30.08
CA LEU A 5 -7.57 -10.31 28.70
C LEU A 5 -7.27 -8.84 28.45
N LEU A 6 -5.99 -8.53 28.23
CA LEU A 6 -5.65 -7.33 27.46
C LEU A 6 -6.21 -7.61 26.07
N GLN A 7 -7.52 -7.42 25.91
CA GLN A 7 -8.12 -7.24 24.61
C GLN A 7 -7.42 -5.98 24.10
N GLN A 8 -6.36 -6.16 23.31
CA GLN A 8 -5.83 -5.10 22.46
C GLN A 8 -7.08 -4.49 21.82
N VAL A 9 -7.32 -3.21 22.15
CA VAL A 9 -8.56 -2.56 21.80
C VAL A 9 -8.58 -2.53 20.29
N TYR A 10 -9.50 -3.28 19.68
CA TYR A 10 -9.61 -3.30 18.23
C TYR A 10 -9.91 -1.88 17.74
N VAL A 11 -8.96 -1.30 17.00
CA VAL A 11 -9.13 -0.02 16.34
C VAL A 11 -9.39 -0.28 14.86
N ALA A 12 -10.60 0.01 14.41
CA ALA A 12 -10.99 -0.22 13.02
C ALA A 12 -10.17 0.65 12.04
N PRO A 13 -9.76 0.09 10.89
CA PRO A 13 -9.26 0.84 9.74
C PRO A 13 -10.23 1.96 9.33
N ARG A 14 -9.70 3.17 9.13
CA ARG A 14 -10.47 4.40 8.89
C ARG A 14 -10.40 4.83 7.43
N SER A 15 -9.24 4.71 6.80
CA SER A 15 -9.02 5.07 5.40
C SER A 15 -9.25 3.88 4.45
N ASP A 16 -9.52 4.19 3.18
CA ASP A 16 -9.66 3.17 2.14
C ASP A 16 -8.39 2.33 1.98
N LEU A 17 -7.21 2.98 2.06
CA LEU A 17 -5.93 2.27 2.05
C LEU A 17 -5.80 1.33 3.25
N GLU A 18 -6.07 1.83 4.46
CA GLU A 18 -6.00 1.01 5.68
C GLU A 18 -6.94 -0.20 5.59
N GLN A 19 -8.16 -0.03 5.06
CA GLN A 19 -9.11 -1.13 4.88
C GLN A 19 -8.60 -2.18 3.89
N GLN A 20 -8.04 -1.74 2.75
CA GLN A 20 -7.49 -2.64 1.74
C GLN A 20 -6.27 -3.40 2.27
N VAL A 21 -5.36 -2.71 2.97
CA VAL A 21 -4.18 -3.33 3.57
C VAL A 21 -4.57 -4.29 4.70
N ALA A 22 -5.51 -3.90 5.57
CA ALA A 22 -6.07 -4.77 6.61
C ALA A 22 -6.67 -6.05 6.03
N GLY A 23 -7.41 -5.94 4.93
CA GLY A 23 -7.96 -7.08 4.20
C GLY A 23 -6.87 -8.02 3.67
N ILE A 24 -5.81 -7.47 3.09
CA ILE A 24 -4.66 -8.27 2.62
C ILE A 24 -3.97 -8.98 3.79
N TRP A 25 -3.77 -8.30 4.92
CA TRP A 25 -3.19 -8.91 6.12
C TRP A 25 -4.08 -10.02 6.67
N ALA A 26 -5.38 -9.78 6.82
CA ALA A 26 -6.35 -10.75 7.27
C ALA A 26 -6.36 -12.01 6.39
N GLU A 27 -6.34 -11.84 5.07
CA GLU A 27 -6.27 -12.97 4.13
C GLU A 27 -4.96 -13.76 4.24
N VAL A 28 -3.81 -13.09 4.42
CA VAL A 28 -2.51 -13.78 4.50
C VAL A 28 -2.33 -14.48 5.84
N LEU A 29 -2.78 -13.84 6.93
CA LEU A 29 -2.71 -14.37 8.29
C LEU A 29 -3.87 -15.33 8.63
N GLN A 30 -4.85 -15.47 7.73
CA GLN A 30 -6.05 -16.29 7.93
C GLN A 30 -6.88 -15.85 9.15
N LEU A 31 -7.03 -14.54 9.33
CA LEU A 31 -7.80 -13.91 10.39
C LEU A 31 -9.11 -13.33 9.85
N GLN A 32 -10.10 -13.15 10.72
CA GLN A 32 -11.38 -12.52 10.31
C GLN A 32 -11.23 -11.02 10.08
N GLN A 33 -10.44 -10.35 10.92
CA GLN A 33 -10.20 -8.91 10.83
C GLN A 33 -8.85 -8.57 11.48
N VAL A 34 -8.28 -7.44 11.05
CA VAL A 34 -7.05 -6.84 11.59
C VAL A 34 -7.34 -5.36 11.89
N GLY A 35 -6.97 -4.91 13.08
CA GLY A 35 -7.07 -3.53 13.54
C GLY A 35 -5.78 -2.75 13.31
N LEU A 36 -5.87 -1.42 13.43
CA LEU A 36 -4.74 -0.50 13.20
C LEU A 36 -3.57 -0.72 14.17
N ASP A 37 -3.88 -1.07 15.42
CA ASP A 37 -2.87 -1.29 16.46
C ASP A 37 -2.35 -2.74 16.50
N ASP A 38 -2.86 -3.62 15.63
CA ASP A 38 -2.43 -5.01 15.62
C ASP A 38 -1.04 -5.13 14.97
N ASN A 39 -0.12 -5.80 15.66
CA ASN A 39 1.24 -6.04 15.21
C ASN A 39 1.31 -7.30 14.32
N PHE A 40 1.87 -7.17 13.11
CA PHE A 40 1.95 -8.26 12.14
C PHE A 40 2.60 -9.53 12.72
N PHE A 41 3.67 -9.37 13.49
CA PHE A 41 4.45 -10.49 14.02
C PHE A 41 3.80 -11.09 15.27
N GLU A 42 3.11 -10.27 16.09
CA GLU A 42 2.32 -10.78 17.22
C GLU A 42 1.11 -11.59 16.74
N LEU A 43 0.55 -11.25 15.57
CA LEU A 43 -0.51 -12.02 14.90
C LEU A 43 -0.02 -13.35 14.27
N GLY A 44 1.27 -13.69 14.41
CA GLY A 44 1.87 -14.90 13.84
C GLY A 44 2.50 -14.71 12.46
N GLY A 45 2.64 -13.45 12.00
CA GLY A 45 3.34 -13.10 10.78
C GLY A 45 4.83 -13.46 10.82
N HIS A 46 5.39 -13.80 9.65
CA HIS A 46 6.82 -14.06 9.47
C HIS A 46 7.26 -13.69 8.04
N SER A 47 8.56 -13.77 7.74
CA SER A 47 9.14 -13.23 6.50
C SER A 47 8.49 -13.73 5.21
N LEU A 48 8.04 -14.98 5.16
CA LEU A 48 7.32 -15.52 3.99
C LEU A 48 5.94 -14.89 3.84
N LEU A 49 5.18 -14.74 4.93
CA LEU A 49 3.89 -14.08 4.91
C LEU A 49 4.04 -12.58 4.61
N ALA A 50 5.06 -11.93 5.16
CA ALA A 50 5.41 -10.54 4.83
C ALA A 50 5.66 -10.40 3.31
N THR A 51 6.45 -11.30 2.73
CA THR A 51 6.71 -11.30 1.28
C THR A 51 5.43 -11.49 0.46
N GLN A 52 4.50 -12.34 0.92
CA GLN A 52 3.18 -12.51 0.29
C GLN A 52 2.32 -11.25 0.40
N VAL A 53 2.31 -10.57 1.55
CA VAL A 53 1.63 -9.27 1.72
C VAL A 53 2.18 -8.27 0.70
N ILE A 54 3.51 -8.09 0.63
CA ILE A 54 4.13 -7.18 -0.34
C ILE A 54 3.76 -7.53 -1.78
N GLY A 55 3.77 -8.82 -2.14
CA GLY A 55 3.34 -9.28 -3.47
C GLY A 55 1.89 -8.88 -3.78
N ARG A 56 0.97 -9.08 -2.83
CA ARG A 56 -0.45 -8.72 -3.00
C ARG A 56 -0.67 -7.21 -3.03
N LEU A 57 0.09 -6.42 -2.27
CA LEU A 57 0.04 -4.95 -2.34
C LEU A 57 0.44 -4.46 -3.74
N ARG A 58 1.50 -5.03 -4.31
CA ARG A 58 1.92 -4.72 -5.67
C ARG A 58 0.88 -5.12 -6.71
N GLU A 59 0.29 -6.31 -6.58
CA GLU A 59 -0.68 -6.82 -7.55
C GLU A 59 -2.04 -6.12 -7.49
N ARG A 60 -2.55 -5.83 -6.28
CA ARG A 60 -3.90 -5.29 -6.09
C ARG A 60 -3.96 -3.78 -5.99
N LEU A 61 -2.92 -3.18 -5.40
CA LEU A 61 -2.89 -1.74 -5.09
C LEU A 61 -1.86 -0.98 -5.93
N HIS A 62 -1.05 -1.69 -6.73
CA HIS A 62 0.06 -1.12 -7.49
C HIS A 62 1.09 -0.39 -6.61
N LEU A 63 1.23 -0.84 -5.35
CA LEU A 63 2.15 -0.24 -4.39
C LEU A 63 3.44 -1.05 -4.32
N GLU A 64 4.56 -0.40 -4.65
CA GLU A 64 5.90 -0.97 -4.46
C GLU A 64 6.42 -0.62 -3.06
N VAL A 65 6.27 -1.55 -2.14
CA VAL A 65 6.66 -1.36 -0.73
C VAL A 65 7.87 -2.24 -0.41
N PRO A 66 8.98 -1.68 0.11
CA PRO A 66 10.11 -2.50 0.50
C PRO A 66 9.75 -3.34 1.72
N ILE A 67 10.13 -4.63 1.73
CA ILE A 67 9.83 -5.54 2.85
C ILE A 67 10.35 -5.04 4.20
N LYS A 68 11.44 -4.23 4.18
CA LYS A 68 11.98 -3.57 5.36
C LYS A 68 10.92 -2.74 6.10
N SER A 69 9.95 -2.15 5.39
CA SER A 69 8.87 -1.35 6.00
C SER A 69 8.04 -2.15 6.99
N MET A 70 7.83 -3.45 6.78
CA MET A 70 7.09 -4.29 7.73
C MET A 70 7.85 -4.53 9.04
N PHE A 71 9.19 -4.43 9.02
CA PHE A 71 10.02 -4.59 10.21
C PHE A 71 10.25 -3.28 10.96
N THR A 72 10.05 -2.13 10.31
CA THR A 72 10.18 -0.81 10.94
C THR A 72 8.85 -0.25 11.42
N ALA A 73 7.75 -0.73 10.86
CA ALA A 73 6.38 -0.36 11.19
C ALA A 73 5.62 -1.65 11.44
N GLU A 74 5.63 -2.09 12.69
CA GLU A 74 5.17 -3.42 13.07
C GLU A 74 3.64 -3.49 13.18
N THR A 75 2.99 -2.35 13.49
CA THR A 75 1.54 -2.21 13.51
C THR A 75 0.98 -1.90 12.12
N LEU A 76 -0.27 -2.30 11.87
CA LEU A 76 -0.96 -2.00 10.61
C LEU A 76 -1.02 -0.49 10.33
N GLY A 77 -1.31 0.33 11.35
CA GLY A 77 -1.44 1.78 11.23
C GLY A 77 -0.13 2.46 10.84
N GLU A 78 0.97 2.12 11.52
CA GLU A 78 2.30 2.64 11.16
C GLU A 78 2.71 2.19 9.76
N PHE A 79 2.41 0.93 9.40
CA PHE A 79 2.73 0.41 8.08
C PHE A 79 1.98 1.18 7.00
N CYS A 80 0.68 1.40 7.17
CA CYS A 80 -0.14 2.19 6.24
C CYS A 80 0.40 3.61 6.10
N HIS A 81 0.76 4.27 7.20
CA HIS A 81 1.32 5.62 7.17
C HIS A 81 2.65 5.69 6.38
N GLY A 82 3.54 4.70 6.57
CA GLY A 82 4.77 4.59 5.80
C GLY A 82 4.50 4.40 4.30
N VAL A 83 3.51 3.59 3.95
CA VAL A 83 3.09 3.36 2.56
C VAL A 83 2.51 4.63 1.92
N GLU A 84 1.71 5.41 2.65
CA GLU A 84 1.18 6.69 2.18
C GLU A 84 2.31 7.69 1.89
N THR A 85 3.33 7.73 2.75
CA THR A 85 4.50 8.60 2.58
C THR A 85 5.26 8.24 1.31
N LEU A 86 5.53 6.95 1.07
CA LEU A 86 6.19 6.47 -0.15
C LEU A 86 5.39 6.81 -1.42
N LYS A 87 4.05 6.68 -1.36
CA LYS A 87 3.17 7.04 -2.47
C LYS A 87 3.22 8.55 -2.76
N ALA A 88 3.21 9.38 -1.73
CA ALA A 88 3.30 10.83 -1.88
C ALA A 88 4.63 11.28 -2.50
N GLU A 89 5.73 10.59 -2.19
CA GLU A 89 7.05 10.86 -2.79
C GLU A 89 7.14 10.44 -4.26
N SER A 90 6.39 9.41 -4.67
CA SER A 90 6.41 8.85 -6.04
C SER A 90 5.48 9.57 -7.01
N ALA A 91 4.37 10.13 -6.52
CA ALA A 91 3.34 10.80 -7.33
C ALA A 91 3.83 11.95 -8.25
N PRO A 92 4.78 12.82 -7.85
CA PRO A 92 5.23 13.93 -8.70
C PRO A 92 5.97 13.47 -9.96
N VAL A 93 6.64 12.32 -9.90
CA VAL A 93 7.43 11.78 -11.02
C VAL A 93 6.52 11.16 -12.08
N GLU A 94 5.49 10.43 -11.64
CA GLU A 94 4.52 9.81 -12.54
C GLU A 94 3.70 10.86 -13.31
N ASP A 95 3.24 11.91 -12.62
CA ASP A 95 2.52 13.02 -13.23
C ASP A 95 3.38 13.78 -14.27
N ALA A 96 4.66 13.99 -13.97
CA ALA A 96 5.59 14.62 -14.92
C ALA A 96 5.84 13.76 -16.17
N LEU A 97 5.96 12.44 -16.02
CA LEU A 97 6.14 11.51 -17.14
C LEU A 97 4.88 11.43 -18.01
N ALA A 98 3.70 11.37 -17.39
CA ALA A 98 2.42 11.40 -18.09
C ALA A 98 2.26 12.68 -18.92
N LYS A 99 2.56 13.85 -18.33
CA LYS A 99 2.55 15.15 -19.03
C LYS A 99 3.53 15.19 -20.20
N SER A 100 4.73 14.63 -20.02
CA SER A 100 5.75 14.57 -21.09
C SER A 100 5.34 13.67 -22.25
N LEU A 101 4.73 12.50 -21.98
CA LEU A 101 4.18 11.62 -23.00
C LEU A 101 3.04 12.27 -23.78
N GLU A 102 2.18 13.03 -23.10
CA GLU A 102 1.09 13.76 -23.74
C GLU A 102 1.61 14.89 -24.65
N ALA A 103 2.63 15.63 -24.20
CA ALA A 103 3.29 16.66 -25.00
C ALA A 103 3.92 16.09 -26.29
N LEU A 104 4.57 14.92 -26.21
CA LEU A 104 5.15 14.24 -27.37
C LEU A 104 4.08 13.77 -28.37
N LYS A 105 2.94 13.24 -27.89
CA LYS A 105 1.81 12.82 -28.75
C LYS A 105 1.15 13.99 -29.47
N ARG A 106 1.08 15.15 -28.81
CA ARG A 106 0.49 16.36 -29.42
C ARG A 106 1.37 16.91 -30.54
N LEU A 107 2.69 16.87 -30.35
CA LEU A 107 3.65 17.36 -31.35
C LEU A 107 3.65 16.51 -32.65
N SER A 108 3.44 15.19 -32.54
CA SER A 108 3.32 14.31 -33.71
C SER A 108 1.96 14.41 -34.43
N ALA A 109 0.89 14.81 -33.73
CA ALA A 109 -0.41 15.08 -34.34
C ALA A 109 -0.40 16.39 -35.17
N ASP A 110 0.16 17.47 -34.61
CA ASP A 110 0.26 18.78 -35.27
C ASP A 110 1.12 18.74 -36.55
N GLU A 111 2.22 17.96 -36.56
CA GLU A 111 3.09 17.82 -37.75
C GLU A 111 2.42 17.01 -38.89
N LEU A 112 1.59 16.02 -38.56
CA LEU A 112 0.86 15.24 -39.55
C LEU A 112 -0.27 16.04 -40.21
N GLU A 113 -1.03 16.83 -39.44
CA GLU A 113 -2.07 17.70 -40.02
C GLU A 113 -1.46 18.77 -40.95
N LYS A 114 -0.27 19.26 -40.62
CA LYS A 114 0.45 20.27 -41.42
C LYS A 114 1.11 19.72 -42.69
N LEU A 115 1.34 18.39 -42.77
CA LEU A 115 1.88 17.70 -43.94
C LEU A 115 0.81 17.21 -44.92
N ILE A 116 -0.45 17.11 -44.49
CA ILE A 116 -1.58 16.64 -45.31
C ILE A 116 -2.46 17.82 -45.80
N SER A 117 -2.24 19.03 -45.28
CA SER A 117 -2.84 20.29 -45.78
C SER A 117 -1.94 21.03 -46.75
#